data_AF-A0A1I8D160-F1
#
_entry.id   AF-A0A1I8D160-F1
#
_cell.length_a   1.000
_cell.length_b   1.000
_cell.length_c   1.000
_cell.angle_alpha   90.00
_cell.angle_beta   90.00
_cell.angle_gamma   90.00
#
_symmetry.space_group_name_H-M   'P 1'
#
loop_
_entity.id
_entity.type
_entity.pdbx_description
1 polymer ?
#
loop_
_entity_poly.entity_id
_entity_poly.type
_entity_poly.pdbx_seq_one_letter_code
_entity_poly.pdbx_strand_id
1 'polypeptide(L)'
;LYLQMFFTFKFPYLTPTYRVVLIGVLLGHFCIESVRLYMGYTGNLEENVPYLSGQFITALILQLPTSAFLLFNFDIIQLPLEIPTLTIHLILIILELILSLFTIKKIGDYQVKKFMAKILAEDVKKNE
;
A
#
# COMPACT_ATOMS: atom_id res chain seq x y z
N LEU A 1 -0.23 1.63 -22.38
CA LEU A 1 -0.78 0.37 -22.94
C LEU A 1 -2.09 -0.03 -22.25
N TYR A 2 -2.10 -0.28 -20.94
CA TYR A 2 -3.32 -0.67 -20.19
C TYR A 2 -4.48 0.34 -20.31
N LEU A 3 -4.23 1.63 -20.03
CA LEU A 3 -5.22 2.70 -20.19
C LEU A 3 -5.81 2.78 -21.61
N GLN A 4 -4.99 2.57 -22.63
CA GLN A 4 -5.43 2.58 -24.01
C GLN A 4 -6.33 1.38 -24.33
N MET A 5 -5.98 0.20 -23.83
CA MET A 5 -6.79 -1.01 -23.98
C MET A 5 -8.15 -0.87 -23.26
N PHE A 6 -8.14 -0.26 -22.08
CA PHE A 6 -9.34 0.05 -21.29
C PHE A 6 -10.29 1.00 -22.05
N PHE A 7 -9.78 2.13 -22.56
CA PHE A 7 -10.62 3.10 -23.28
C PHE A 7 -11.20 2.54 -24.57
N THR A 8 -10.44 1.72 -25.31
CA THR A 8 -10.91 1.20 -26.60
C THR A 8 -11.86 0.01 -26.45
N PHE A 9 -11.55 -0.94 -25.54
CA PHE A 9 -12.26 -2.23 -25.50
C PHE A 9 -13.28 -2.36 -24.36
N LYS A 10 -13.20 -1.52 -23.32
CA LYS A 10 -14.07 -1.63 -22.14
C LYS A 10 -15.04 -0.47 -22.05
N PHE A 11 -14.54 0.75 -22.17
CA PHE A 11 -15.30 1.98 -21.95
C PHE A 11 -16.61 2.10 -22.74
N PRO A 12 -16.70 1.69 -24.04
CA PRO A 12 -17.94 1.78 -24.80
C PRO A 12 -19.09 0.91 -24.26
N TYR A 13 -18.75 -0.20 -23.59
CA TYR A 13 -19.72 -1.23 -23.19
C TYR A 13 -20.25 -1.04 -21.75
N LEU A 14 -19.69 -0.10 -20.99
CA LEU A 14 -20.15 0.20 -19.63
C LEU A 14 -21.33 1.17 -19.64
N THR A 15 -22.23 1.03 -18.66
CA THR A 15 -23.28 2.03 -18.40
C THR A 15 -22.67 3.34 -17.88
N PRO A 16 -23.35 4.50 -18.05
CA PRO A 16 -22.80 5.80 -17.65
C PRO A 16 -22.38 5.86 -16.18
N THR A 17 -23.17 5.30 -15.27
CA THR A 17 -22.87 5.23 -13.82
C THR A 17 -21.56 4.48 -13.56
N TYR A 18 -21.41 3.31 -14.18
CA TYR A 18 -20.21 2.49 -14.02
C TYR A 18 -18.96 3.15 -14.60
N ARG A 19 -19.09 3.93 -15.70
CA ARG A 19 -17.95 4.69 -16.27
C ARG A 19 -17.39 5.68 -15.26
N VAL A 20 -18.26 6.45 -14.61
CA VAL A 20 -17.85 7.48 -13.63
C VAL A 20 -17.21 6.82 -12.40
N VAL A 21 -17.86 5.80 -11.85
CA VAL A 21 -17.34 5.06 -10.68
C VAL A 21 -15.98 4.44 -11.00
N LEU A 22 -15.85 3.79 -12.16
CA LEU A 22 -14.62 3.08 -12.52
C LEU A 22 -13.44 4.02 -12.77
N ILE A 23 -13.67 5.17 -13.42
CA ILE A 23 -12.62 6.21 -13.55
C ILE A 23 -12.17 6.67 -12.17
N GLY A 24 -13.13 6.95 -11.26
CA GLY A 24 -12.83 7.39 -9.90
C GLY A 24 -12.01 6.37 -9.12
N VAL A 25 -12.40 5.09 -9.18
CA VAL A 25 -11.68 4.01 -8.50
C VAL A 25 -10.30 3.79 -9.11
N LEU A 26 -10.15 3.82 -10.44
CA LEU A 26 -8.83 3.67 -11.08
C LEU A 26 -7.88 4.82 -10.70
N LEU A 27 -8.34 6.07 -10.77
CA LEU A 27 -7.54 7.22 -10.35
C LEU A 27 -7.17 7.13 -8.87
N GLY A 28 -8.14 6.83 -8.01
CA GLY A 28 -7.91 6.62 -6.59
C GLY A 28 -6.89 5.52 -6.34
N HIS A 29 -7.04 4.38 -7.02
CA HIS A 29 -6.13 3.23 -6.90
C HIS A 29 -4.69 3.60 -7.26
N PHE A 30 -4.45 4.32 -8.37
CA PHE A 30 -3.10 4.78 -8.73
C PHE A 30 -2.52 5.80 -7.74
N CYS A 31 -3.34 6.72 -7.22
CA CYS A 31 -2.90 7.69 -6.22
C CYS A 31 -2.53 7.01 -4.89
N ILE A 32 -3.40 6.11 -4.40
CA ILE A 32 -3.17 5.34 -3.18
C ILE A 32 -1.91 4.49 -3.32
N GLU A 33 -1.74 3.83 -4.47
CA GLU A 33 -0.55 3.05 -4.80
C GLU A 33 0.73 3.87 -4.67
N SER A 34 0.73 5.06 -5.28
CA SER A 34 1.88 5.96 -5.29
C SER A 34 2.26 6.40 -3.87
N VAL A 35 1.27 6.78 -3.05
CA VAL A 35 1.47 7.16 -1.65
C VAL A 35 1.96 5.97 -0.82
N ARG A 36 1.37 4.79 -1.00
CA ARG A 36 1.76 3.58 -0.26
C ARG A 36 3.23 3.23 -0.51
N LEU A 37 3.64 3.20 -1.78
CA LEU A 37 5.02 2.90 -2.16
C LEU A 37 5.99 3.97 -1.65
N TYR A 38 5.61 5.25 -1.69
CA TYR A 38 6.42 6.33 -1.12
C TYR A 38 6.62 6.16 0.39
N MET A 39 5.56 5.90 1.15
CA MET A 39 5.64 5.68 2.61
C MET A 39 6.45 4.43 2.94
N GLY A 40 6.30 3.36 2.16
CA GLY A 40 7.08 2.14 2.35
C GLY A 40 8.56 2.35 2.09
N TYR A 41 8.92 3.04 1.01
CA TYR A 41 10.31 3.37 0.71
C TYR A 41 10.93 4.27 1.79
N THR A 42 10.29 5.40 2.10
CA THR A 42 10.79 6.36 3.09
C THR A 42 10.82 5.78 4.50
N GLY A 43 9.78 5.05 4.90
CA GLY A 43 9.72 4.38 6.20
C GLY A 43 10.81 3.32 6.39
N ASN A 44 11.16 2.58 5.35
CA ASN A 44 12.27 1.62 5.42
C ASN A 44 13.63 2.33 5.47
N LEU A 45 13.83 3.41 4.70
CA LEU A 45 15.09 4.15 4.67
C LEU A 45 15.37 4.90 5.98
N GLU A 46 14.34 5.53 6.54
CA GLU A 46 14.46 6.32 7.78
C GLU A 46 14.29 5.47 9.04
N GLU A 47 14.03 4.17 8.90
CA GLU A 47 13.61 3.27 9.99
C GLU A 47 12.47 3.90 10.83
N ASN A 48 11.54 4.54 10.14
CA ASN A 48 10.51 5.38 10.73
C ASN A 48 9.21 4.57 10.89
N VAL A 49 8.96 4.15 12.14
CA VAL A 49 7.80 3.33 12.52
C VAL A 49 6.46 3.97 12.12
N PRO A 50 6.23 5.28 12.32
CA PRO A 50 5.07 5.98 11.79
C PRO A 50 4.84 5.79 10.27
N TYR A 51 5.85 6.02 9.42
CA TYR A 51 5.70 5.86 7.97
C TYR A 51 5.41 4.41 7.57
N LEU A 52 6.08 3.45 8.22
CA LEU A 52 5.84 2.02 7.98
C LEU A 52 4.43 1.61 8.40
N SER A 53 3.94 2.13 9.52
CA SER A 53 2.54 1.94 9.96
C SER A 53 1.56 2.59 8.99
N GLY A 54 1.90 3.76 8.45
CA GLY A 54 1.15 4.46 7.41
C GLY A 54 1.01 3.61 6.14
N GLN A 55 2.09 2.99 5.68
CA GLN A 55 2.06 2.05 4.55
C GLN A 55 1.10 0.87 4.82
N PHE A 56 1.13 0.32 6.05
CA PHE A 56 0.36 -0.85 6.44
C PHE A 56 -1.14 -0.55 6.51
N ILE A 57 -1.49 0.58 7.14
CA ILE A 57 -2.87 1.06 7.23
C ILE A 57 -3.40 1.42 5.84
N THR A 58 -2.59 2.09 5.01
CA THR A 58 -2.96 2.43 3.63
C THR A 58 -3.23 1.18 2.81
N ALA A 59 -2.40 0.15 2.95
CA ALA A 59 -2.59 -1.15 2.31
C ALA A 59 -3.92 -1.80 2.72
N LEU A 60 -4.19 -1.90 4.03
CA LEU A 60 -5.39 -2.55 4.55
C LEU A 60 -6.69 -1.80 4.21
N ILE A 61 -6.71 -0.49 4.45
CA ILE A 61 -7.95 0.30 4.44
C ILE A 61 -8.26 0.85 3.05
N LEU A 62 -7.25 1.24 2.28
CA LEU A 62 -7.45 1.91 1.00
C LEU A 62 -7.12 1.01 -0.19
N GLN A 63 -5.99 0.30 -0.12
CA GLN A 63 -5.51 -0.50 -1.26
C GLN A 63 -6.32 -1.80 -1.43
N LEU A 64 -6.56 -2.54 -0.34
CA LEU A 64 -7.31 -3.80 -0.43
C LEU A 64 -8.75 -3.59 -0.91
N PRO A 65 -9.54 -2.63 -0.40
CA PRO A 65 -10.91 -2.46 -0.87
C PRO A 65 -11.00 -2.00 -2.32
N THR A 66 -10.10 -1.12 -2.76
CA THR A 66 -10.07 -0.70 -4.18
C THR A 66 -9.66 -1.85 -5.10
N SER A 67 -8.66 -2.65 -4.71
CA SER A 67 -8.23 -3.83 -5.46
C SER A 67 -9.32 -4.90 -5.51
N ALA A 68 -10.00 -5.14 -4.38
CA ALA A 68 -11.13 -6.06 -4.28
C ALA A 68 -12.31 -5.61 -5.15
N PHE A 69 -12.64 -4.31 -5.14
CA PHE A 69 -13.68 -3.76 -6.02
C PHE A 69 -13.37 -4.01 -7.50
N LEU A 70 -12.12 -3.78 -7.92
CA LEU A 70 -11.71 -3.99 -9.32
C LEU A 70 -11.71 -5.47 -9.73
N LEU A 71 -11.46 -6.40 -8.79
CA LEU A 71 -11.34 -7.82 -9.08
C LEU A 71 -12.64 -8.63 -8.90
N PHE A 72 -13.49 -8.28 -7.94
CA PHE A 72 -14.68 -9.07 -7.58
C PHE A 72 -15.99 -8.48 -8.09
N ASN A 73 -15.96 -7.29 -8.69
CA ASN A 73 -17.16 -6.72 -9.29
C ASN A 73 -17.41 -7.33 -10.67
N PHE A 74 -18.35 -8.28 -10.74
CA PHE A 74 -18.71 -9.00 -11.95
C PHE A 74 -19.50 -8.16 -12.98
N ASP A 75 -20.11 -7.05 -12.54
CA ASP A 75 -20.82 -6.14 -13.44
C ASP A 75 -19.85 -5.30 -14.29
N ILE A 76 -18.59 -5.25 -13.88
CA ILE A 76 -17.51 -4.64 -14.65
C ILE A 76 -16.98 -5.70 -15.61
N ILE A 77 -17.02 -5.42 -16.91
CA ILE A 77 -16.38 -6.28 -17.93
C ILE A 77 -14.88 -6.37 -17.60
N GLN A 78 -14.42 -7.51 -17.14
CA GLN A 78 -13.01 -7.73 -16.79
C GLN A 78 -12.24 -8.13 -18.04
N LEU A 79 -11.23 -7.34 -18.42
CA LEU A 79 -10.36 -7.70 -19.52
C LEU A 79 -9.41 -8.83 -19.08
N PRO A 80 -9.03 -9.76 -19.99
CA PRO A 80 -8.09 -10.83 -19.69
C PRO A 80 -6.72 -10.35 -19.14
N LEU A 81 -6.34 -9.10 -19.41
CA LEU A 81 -5.12 -8.48 -18.89
C LEU A 81 -5.30 -7.91 -17.47
N GLU A 82 -6.52 -7.51 -17.09
CA GLU A 82 -6.83 -6.91 -15.79
C GLU A 82 -6.72 -7.93 -14.66
N ILE A 83 -7.22 -9.15 -14.89
CA ILE A 83 -7.21 -10.22 -13.90
C ILE A 83 -5.78 -10.57 -13.43
N PRO A 84 -4.82 -10.91 -14.30
CA PRO A 84 -3.47 -11.26 -13.86
C PRO A 84 -2.74 -10.08 -13.23
N THR A 85 -2.92 -8.86 -13.74
CA THR A 85 -2.28 -7.66 -13.17
C THR A 85 -2.79 -7.37 -11.76
N LEU A 86 -4.10 -7.37 -11.55
CA LEU A 86 -4.70 -7.18 -10.22
C LEU A 86 -4.39 -8.35 -9.26
N THR A 87 -4.29 -9.59 -9.77
CA THR A 87 -3.94 -10.75 -8.96
C THR A 87 -2.49 -10.68 -8.48
N ILE A 88 -1.54 -10.39 -9.38
CA ILE A 88 -0.13 -10.17 -9.02
C ILE A 88 -0.05 -9.02 -8.01
N HIS A 89 -0.79 -7.94 -8.24
CA HIS A 89 -0.86 -6.80 -7.34
C HIS A 89 -1.31 -7.19 -5.92
N LEU A 90 -2.39 -7.96 -5.81
CA LEU A 90 -2.87 -8.47 -4.52
C LEU A 90 -1.84 -9.34 -3.81
N ILE A 91 -1.14 -10.22 -4.54
CA ILE A 91 -0.09 -11.05 -3.98
C ILE A 91 1.03 -10.17 -3.40
N LEU A 92 1.44 -9.13 -4.13
CA LEU A 92 2.45 -8.17 -3.65
C LEU A 92 1.97 -7.43 -2.40
N ILE A 93 0.71 -6.96 -2.36
CA ILE A 93 0.15 -6.30 -1.17
C ILE A 93 0.15 -7.25 0.04
N ILE A 94 -0.26 -8.52 -0.14
CA ILE A 94 -0.27 -9.49 0.96
C ILE A 94 1.15 -9.74 1.48
N LEU A 95 2.12 -9.89 0.57
CA LEU A 95 3.53 -10.03 0.94
C LEU A 95 4.03 -8.80 1.70
N GLU A 96 3.75 -7.59 1.20
CA GLU A 96 4.09 -6.33 1.86
C GLU A 96 3.46 -6.21 3.25
N LEU A 97 2.20 -6.62 3.42
CA LEU A 97 1.52 -6.61 4.73
C LEU A 97 2.22 -7.51 5.74
N ILE A 98 2.60 -8.72 5.33
CA ILE A 98 3.32 -9.66 6.20
C ILE A 98 4.69 -9.08 6.57
N LEU A 99 5.46 -8.62 5.58
CA LEU A 99 6.79 -8.07 5.79
C LEU A 99 6.76 -6.80 6.64
N SER A 100 5.84 -5.88 6.37
CA SER A 100 5.70 -4.63 7.14
C SER A 100 5.36 -4.88 8.60
N LEU A 101 4.54 -5.89 8.93
CA LEU A 101 4.30 -6.29 10.32
C LEU A 101 5.59 -6.71 11.04
N PHE A 102 6.43 -7.50 10.38
CA PHE A 102 7.72 -7.91 10.94
C PHE A 102 8.67 -6.72 11.10
N THR A 103 8.75 -5.86 10.09
CA THR A 103 9.64 -4.69 10.08
C THR A 103 9.25 -3.68 11.16
N ILE A 104 7.95 -3.38 11.32
CA ILE A 104 7.44 -2.47 12.36
C ILE A 104 7.84 -2.98 13.76
N LYS A 105 7.66 -4.28 14.03
CA LYS A 105 8.05 -4.88 15.32
C LYS A 105 9.56 -4.77 15.55
N LYS A 106 10.35 -5.18 14.55
CA LYS A 106 11.82 -5.18 14.64
C LYS A 106 12.39 -3.78 14.87
N ILE A 107 11.91 -2.79 14.12
CA ILE A 107 12.37 -1.41 14.25
C ILE A 107 11.88 -0.80 15.57
N GLY A 108 10.64 -1.08 15.98
CA GLY A 108 10.13 -0.65 17.29
C GLY A 108 11.02 -1.11 18.44
N ASP A 109 11.36 -2.39 18.48
CA ASP A 109 12.25 -2.96 19.49
C ASP A 109 13.66 -2.35 19.44
N TYR A 110 14.18 -2.10 18.24
CA TYR A 110 15.47 -1.46 18.04
C TYR A 110 15.50 -0.02 18.58
N GLN A 111 14.45 0.77 18.30
CA GLN A 111 14.35 2.15 18.78
C GLN A 111 14.27 2.22 20.31
N VAL A 112 13.52 1.31 20.95
CA VAL A 112 13.45 1.21 22.41
C VAL A 112 14.82 0.89 23.01
N LYS A 113 15.53 -0.11 22.47
CA LYS A 113 16.88 -0.47 22.94
C LYS A 113 17.87 0.69 22.78
N LYS A 114 17.82 1.38 21.65
CA LYS A 114 18.66 2.57 21.37
C LYS A 114 18.37 3.70 22.35
N PHE A 115 17.11 3.93 22.70
CA PHE A 115 16.71 4.95 23.67
C PHE A 115 17.19 4.60 25.09
N MET A 116 16.98 3.35 25.53
CA MET A 116 17.44 2.89 26.85
C MET A 116 18.96 2.96 27.00
N ALA A 117 19.72 2.58 25.95
CA ALA A 117 21.17 2.68 25.95
C ALA A 117 21.66 4.14 26.09
N LYS A 118 20.95 5.10 25.49
CA LYS A 118 21.27 6.53 25.65
C LYS A 118 21.07 7.02 27.08
N ILE A 119 19.94 6.66 27.72
CA ILE A 119 19.67 7.02 29.11
C ILE A 119 20.78 6.49 30.02
N LEU A 120 21.15 5.22 29.88
CA LEU A 120 22.21 4.61 30.69
C LEU A 120 23.57 5.31 30.49
N ALA A 121 23.92 5.70 29.27
CA ALA A 121 25.16 6.42 28.99
C ALA A 121 25.18 7.84 29.60
N GLU A 122 24.03 8.53 29.62
CA GLU A 122 23.89 9.85 30.26
C GLU A 122 23.99 9.75 31.79
N ASP A 123 23.39 8.72 32.40
CA ASP A 123 23.48 8.48 33.85
C ASP A 123 24.92 8.17 34.28
N VAL A 124 25.67 7.37 33.53
CA VAL A 124 27.09 7.10 33.82
C VAL A 124 27.90 8.41 33.79
N LYS A 125 27.71 9.24 32.75
CA LYS A 125 28.43 10.52 32.60
C LYS A 125 28.13 11.54 33.70
N LYS A 126 26.97 11.44 34.35
CA LYS A 126 26.58 12.32 35.47
C LYS A 126 27.17 11.89 36.80
N ASN A 127 27.56 10.62 36.93
CA ASN A 127 28.12 10.03 38.14
C ASN A 127 29.66 9.97 38.14
N GLU A 128 30.30 10.40 37.05
CA GLU A 128 31.75 10.69 36.92
C GLU A 128 32.05 12.17 37.18
#